data_AF-A0A2D0R5H3-F1
#
_entry.id   AF-A0A2D0R5H3-F1
#
_cell.length_a   1.000
_cell.length_b   1.000
_cell.length_c   1.000
_cell.angle_alpha   90.00
_cell.angle_beta   90.00
_cell.angle_gamma   90.00
#
_symmetry.space_group_name_H-M   'P 1'
#
loop_
_entity.id
_entity.type
_entity.pdbx_description
1 polymer ?
#
loop_
_entity_poly.entity_id
_entity_poly.type
_entity_poly.pdbx_seq_one_letter_code
_entity_poly.pdbx_strand_id
1 'polypeptide(L)'
;MYIKFCNFGPYADVKVSGKAKDESNTDVYQKVRLYKRISAVFIILTLVLLAVVLALAMKLYEVQSIQKYPERPEVEEPEEFNCSRQLCQTMYPSTQDVQKHVYRCTMCPKGWLKFENSCYFISKERLTWQESREACQKQDGDLVVIDNERVQKHLTQSGGMLYWIGLRYSEKQQWMWINNTAPTQNYWAHGQPVPDSQGSCALLGGQMSHKNNWISNRCGVLSQYICQRG
;
A
#
# COMPACT_ATOMS: atom_id res chain seq x y z
N MET A 1 -5.79 -3.74 66.83
CA MET A 1 -4.94 -3.05 65.83
C MET A 1 -5.15 -1.56 66.05
N TYR A 2 -4.16 -0.90 66.64
CA TYR A 2 -4.26 0.50 67.06
C TYR A 2 -3.74 1.40 65.95
N ILE A 3 -4.46 2.48 65.63
CA ILE A 3 -3.84 3.67 65.04
C ILE A 3 -4.34 4.88 65.83
N LYS A 4 -3.38 5.57 66.45
CA LYS A 4 -3.50 6.82 67.20
C LYS A 4 -4.06 7.93 66.30
N PHE A 5 -5.04 8.67 66.79
CA PHE A 5 -5.32 10.04 66.35
C PHE A 5 -4.91 10.99 67.47
N CYS A 6 -4.06 11.97 67.13
CA CYS A 6 -3.60 13.00 68.05
C CYS A 6 -4.73 13.99 68.37
N ASN A 7 -4.80 14.37 69.65
CA ASN A 7 -5.56 15.49 70.19
C ASN A 7 -5.05 16.82 69.66
N PHE A 8 -5.97 17.72 69.31
CA PHE A 8 -5.88 19.16 69.59
C PHE A 8 -7.30 19.70 69.79
N GLY A 9 -7.66 20.08 71.03
CA GLY A 9 -8.72 21.08 71.29
C GLY A 9 -8.11 22.49 71.27
N PRO A 10 -8.77 23.55 71.77
CA PRO A 10 -10.20 23.75 72.09
C PRO A 10 -10.84 24.91 71.29
N TYR A 11 -12.15 25.10 71.46
CA TYR A 11 -12.96 26.20 70.94
C TYR A 11 -12.39 27.60 71.25
N ALA A 12 -12.46 28.51 70.27
CA ALA A 12 -12.48 29.95 70.51
C ALA A 12 -13.46 30.62 69.52
N ASP A 13 -14.51 31.22 70.08
CA ASP A 13 -15.45 32.12 69.41
C ASP A 13 -14.73 33.30 68.75
N VAL A 14 -15.01 33.55 67.46
CA VAL A 14 -14.78 34.87 66.85
C VAL A 14 -16.02 35.31 66.08
N LYS A 15 -16.64 36.35 66.67
CA LYS A 15 -17.61 37.31 66.13
C LYS A 15 -17.62 37.42 64.60
N VAL A 16 -18.78 37.16 64.02
CA VAL A 16 -19.17 37.71 62.72
C VAL A 16 -19.29 39.22 62.86
N SER A 17 -18.42 39.97 62.16
CA SER A 17 -18.64 41.39 61.88
C SER A 17 -17.93 41.79 60.59
N GLY A 18 -18.73 42.02 59.54
CA GLY A 18 -18.55 43.13 58.62
C GLY A 18 -17.48 43.02 57.52
N LYS A 19 -18.00 42.94 56.28
CA LYS A 19 -17.47 43.54 55.03
C LYS A 19 -16.16 42.97 54.44
N ALA A 20 -16.32 42.04 53.51
CA ALA A 20 -15.59 41.98 52.22
C ALA A 20 -16.19 40.86 51.34
N LYS A 21 -17.34 41.11 50.71
CA LYS A 21 -17.91 40.25 49.65
C LYS A 21 -18.36 41.18 48.53
N ASP A 22 -17.51 41.39 47.50
CA ASP A 22 -18.05 41.66 46.16
C ASP A 22 -17.06 41.62 44.97
N GLU A 23 -15.73 41.56 45.17
CA GLU A 23 -14.82 41.58 44.02
C GLU A 23 -14.52 40.20 43.40
N SER A 24 -14.37 39.15 44.21
CA SER A 24 -13.95 37.82 43.71
C SER A 24 -15.05 37.06 42.95
N ASN A 25 -16.32 37.22 43.32
CA ASN A 25 -17.41 36.46 42.71
C ASN A 25 -17.70 36.97 41.29
N THR A 26 -17.65 38.29 41.09
CA THR A 26 -17.91 38.95 39.80
C THR A 26 -16.88 38.54 38.73
N ASP A 27 -15.60 38.37 39.09
CA ASP A 27 -14.53 37.89 38.19
C ASP A 27 -14.78 36.45 37.70
N VAL A 28 -15.22 35.55 38.59
CA VAL A 28 -15.53 34.15 38.22
C VAL A 28 -16.74 34.09 37.27
N TYR A 29 -17.80 34.85 37.54
CA TYR A 29 -18.97 34.90 36.66
C TYR A 29 -18.64 35.50 35.29
N GLN A 30 -17.76 36.49 35.23
CA GLN A 30 -17.29 37.07 33.97
C GLN A 30 -16.47 36.07 33.15
N LYS A 31 -15.55 35.31 33.78
CA LYS A 31 -14.76 34.26 33.13
C LYS A 31 -15.62 33.11 32.61
N VAL A 32 -16.62 32.67 33.37
CA VAL A 32 -17.58 31.63 32.92
C VAL A 32 -18.40 32.11 31.73
N ARG A 33 -18.85 33.38 31.74
CA ARG A 33 -19.56 33.98 30.61
C ARG A 33 -18.66 34.09 29.37
N LEU A 34 -17.39 34.43 29.54
CA LEU A 34 -16.41 34.47 28.47
C LEU A 34 -16.12 33.07 27.91
N TYR A 35 -15.90 32.07 28.76
CA TYR A 35 -15.66 30.69 28.35
C TYR A 35 -16.86 30.10 27.60
N LYS A 36 -18.10 30.37 28.04
CA LYS A 36 -19.31 29.97 27.31
C LYS A 36 -19.38 30.59 25.92
N ARG A 37 -19.01 31.86 25.77
CA ARG A 37 -18.96 32.54 24.46
C ARG A 37 -17.88 31.93 23.57
N ILE A 38 -16.68 31.73 24.10
CA ILE A 38 -15.56 31.12 23.37
C ILE A 38 -15.90 29.68 22.95
N SER A 39 -16.47 28.89 23.86
CA SER A 39 -16.93 27.53 23.59
C SER A 39 -18.01 27.51 22.50
N ALA A 40 -18.99 28.41 22.56
CA ALA A 40 -20.00 28.55 21.50
C ALA A 40 -19.36 28.91 20.15
N VAL A 41 -18.39 29.81 20.12
CA VAL A 41 -17.64 30.16 18.90
C VAL A 41 -16.88 28.95 18.35
N PHE A 42 -16.18 28.20 19.20
CA PHE A 42 -15.49 26.98 18.77
C PHE A 42 -16.45 25.91 18.25
N ILE A 43 -17.62 25.74 18.88
CA ILE A 43 -18.66 24.82 18.38
C ILE A 43 -19.17 25.27 17.01
N ILE A 44 -19.40 26.56 16.80
CA ILE A 44 -19.82 27.08 15.50
C ILE A 44 -18.72 26.85 14.45
N LEU A 45 -17.46 27.13 14.79
CA LEU A 45 -16.33 26.91 13.89
C LEU A 45 -16.18 25.44 13.49
N THR A 46 -16.33 24.50 14.44
CA THR A 46 -16.24 23.07 14.14
C THR A 46 -17.40 22.60 13.27
N LEU A 47 -18.62 23.10 13.48
CA LEU A 47 -19.78 22.80 12.63
C LEU A 47 -19.59 23.33 11.20
N VAL A 48 -19.04 24.54 11.05
CA VAL A 48 -18.72 25.11 9.72
C VAL A 48 -17.65 24.28 9.02
N LEU A 49 -16.57 23.91 9.71
CA LEU A 49 -15.53 23.06 9.15
C LEU A 49 -16.07 21.68 8.73
N LEU A 50 -16.92 21.07 9.55
CA LEU A 50 -17.58 19.81 9.23
C LEU A 50 -18.45 19.94 7.97
N ALA A 51 -19.23 21.01 7.86
CA ALA A 51 -20.07 21.26 6.68
C ALA A 51 -19.23 21.45 5.40
N VAL A 52 -18.10 22.15 5.49
CA VAL A 52 -17.15 22.31 4.36
C VAL A 52 -16.57 20.95 3.96
N VAL A 53 -16.14 20.13 4.92
CA VAL A 53 -15.62 18.78 4.64
C VAL A 53 -16.69 17.90 3.98
N LEU A 54 -17.94 17.93 4.46
CA LEU A 54 -19.04 17.19 3.84
C LEU A 54 -19.33 17.68 2.41
N ALA A 55 -19.32 19.00 2.17
CA ALA A 55 -19.49 19.57 0.83
C ALA A 55 -18.36 19.14 -0.12
N LEU A 56 -17.11 19.16 0.34
CA LEU A 56 -15.96 18.68 -0.43
C LEU A 56 -16.07 17.18 -0.71
N ALA A 57 -16.48 16.37 0.28
CA ALA A 57 -16.68 14.93 0.10
C ALA A 57 -17.79 14.63 -0.92
N MET A 58 -18.91 15.35 -0.87
CA MET A 58 -19.98 15.23 -1.88
C MET A 58 -19.49 15.61 -3.28
N LYS A 59 -18.71 16.69 -3.40
CA LYS A 59 -18.13 17.11 -4.69
C LYS A 59 -17.09 16.10 -5.22
N LEU A 60 -16.32 15.47 -4.35
CA LEU A 60 -15.39 14.39 -4.72
C LEU A 60 -16.13 13.11 -5.13
N TYR A 61 -17.28 12.82 -4.50
CA TYR A 61 -18.12 11.69 -4.86
C TYR A 61 -18.74 11.84 -6.26
N GLU A 62 -19.17 13.04 -6.63
CA GLU A 62 -19.59 13.34 -8.01
C GLU A 62 -18.46 13.17 -9.04
N VAL A 63 -17.22 13.54 -8.68
CA VAL A 63 -16.06 13.33 -9.59
C VAL A 63 -15.77 11.83 -9.78
N GLN A 64 -15.94 11.01 -8.74
CA GLN A 64 -15.77 9.55 -8.86
C GLN A 64 -16.90 8.88 -9.66
N SER A 65 -18.13 9.38 -9.63
CA SER A 65 -19.23 8.79 -10.40
C SER A 65 -19.06 9.00 -11.91
N ILE A 66 -18.42 10.09 -12.34
CA ILE A 66 -18.14 10.38 -13.75
C ILE A 66 -17.07 9.44 -14.36
N GLN A 67 -16.20 8.85 -13.53
CA GLN A 67 -15.09 8.02 -14.03
C GLN A 67 -15.40 6.51 -14.12
N LYS A 68 -16.63 6.11 -13.78
CA LYS A 68 -17.07 4.73 -13.94
C LYS A 68 -17.77 4.58 -15.30
N TYR A 69 -17.01 4.00 -16.23
CA TYR A 69 -17.38 3.57 -17.59
C TYR A 69 -17.29 4.64 -18.69
N PRO A 70 -16.24 4.63 -19.54
CA PRO A 70 -16.41 5.10 -20.91
C PRO A 70 -17.46 4.20 -21.57
N GLU A 71 -18.55 4.82 -21.99
CA GLU A 71 -19.56 4.22 -22.85
C GLU A 71 -18.85 3.68 -24.10
N ARG A 72 -18.91 2.36 -24.29
CA ARG A 72 -18.36 1.70 -25.47
C ARG A 72 -19.09 2.27 -26.68
N PRO A 73 -18.41 2.80 -27.71
CA PRO A 73 -19.09 3.21 -28.92
C PRO A 73 -19.88 2.01 -29.47
N GLU A 74 -21.15 2.24 -29.78
CA GLU A 74 -21.95 1.35 -30.62
C GLU A 74 -21.12 1.03 -31.86
N VAL A 75 -20.70 -0.22 -31.98
CA VAL A 75 -20.10 -0.74 -33.20
C VAL A 75 -21.26 -0.90 -34.15
N GLU A 76 -21.33 -0.06 -35.19
CA GLU A 76 -22.18 -0.31 -36.35
C GLU A 76 -21.92 -1.74 -36.82
N GLU A 77 -22.98 -2.54 -36.81
CA GLU A 77 -23.00 -3.93 -37.22
C GLU A 77 -22.52 -3.99 -38.68
N PRO A 78 -21.36 -4.61 -38.98
CA PRO A 78 -20.96 -4.79 -40.37
C PRO A 78 -21.89 -5.83 -40.98
N GLU A 79 -22.43 -5.49 -42.14
CA GLU A 79 -23.29 -6.35 -42.96
C GLU A 79 -22.79 -7.80 -42.98
N GLU A 80 -23.73 -8.70 -42.65
CA GLU A 80 -23.74 -10.15 -42.83
C GLU A 80 -22.49 -10.78 -43.49
N PHE A 81 -21.42 -10.96 -42.71
CA PHE A 81 -20.38 -11.91 -43.10
C PHE A 81 -20.89 -13.33 -42.86
N ASN A 82 -21.38 -13.93 -43.94
CA ASN A 82 -21.72 -15.34 -44.00
C ASN A 82 -20.53 -16.20 -43.51
N CYS A 83 -20.70 -16.78 -42.32
CA CYS A 83 -19.73 -17.72 -41.75
C CYS A 83 -19.67 -18.97 -42.62
N SER A 84 -18.82 -18.95 -43.65
CA SER A 84 -18.55 -20.11 -44.49
C SER A 84 -17.30 -20.82 -43.99
N ARG A 85 -17.43 -22.15 -43.81
CA ARG A 85 -16.29 -23.04 -43.52
C ARG A 85 -15.17 -22.87 -44.56
N GLN A 86 -15.53 -22.55 -45.80
CA GLN A 86 -14.58 -22.33 -46.88
C GLN A 86 -13.73 -21.08 -46.64
N LEU A 87 -14.31 -20.00 -46.09
CA LEU A 87 -13.58 -18.77 -45.76
C LEU A 87 -12.54 -19.03 -44.66
N CYS A 88 -12.92 -19.75 -43.60
CA CYS A 88 -11.98 -20.21 -42.58
C CYS A 88 -10.84 -21.06 -43.17
N GLN A 89 -11.16 -21.98 -44.07
CA GLN A 89 -10.17 -22.86 -44.72
C GLN A 89 -9.22 -22.10 -45.64
N THR A 90 -9.68 -21.04 -46.30
CA THR A 90 -8.81 -20.15 -47.10
C THR A 90 -7.92 -19.26 -46.24
N MET A 91 -8.41 -18.80 -45.09
CA MET A 91 -7.66 -17.93 -44.19
C MET A 91 -6.65 -18.70 -43.32
N TYR A 92 -6.96 -19.95 -42.97
CA TYR A 92 -6.09 -20.86 -42.22
C TYR A 92 -5.91 -22.18 -42.99
N PRO A 93 -5.13 -22.17 -44.08
CA PRO A 93 -4.80 -23.40 -44.79
C PRO A 93 -4.02 -24.31 -43.84
N SER A 94 -4.54 -25.50 -43.56
CA SER A 94 -3.85 -26.50 -42.75
C SER A 94 -2.66 -27.04 -43.53
N THR A 95 -1.52 -26.38 -43.44
CA THR A 95 -0.25 -27.00 -43.80
C THR A 95 0.03 -28.09 -42.77
N GLN A 96 0.13 -29.34 -43.21
CA GLN A 96 0.44 -30.51 -42.39
C GLN A 96 1.87 -30.48 -41.77
N ASP A 97 2.55 -29.33 -41.81
CA ASP A 97 3.88 -29.10 -41.21
C ASP A 97 3.86 -28.08 -40.06
N VAL A 98 2.79 -28.04 -39.26
CA VAL A 98 2.94 -27.50 -37.90
C VAL A 98 3.65 -28.56 -37.07
N GLN A 99 4.98 -28.63 -37.22
CA GLN A 99 5.85 -29.21 -36.21
C GLN A 99 5.56 -28.53 -34.86
N LYS A 100 4.67 -29.17 -34.10
CA LYS A 100 4.69 -29.30 -32.65
C LYS A 100 5.23 -28.08 -31.89
N HIS A 101 4.80 -26.88 -32.24
CA HIS A 101 4.82 -25.78 -31.28
C HIS A 101 3.65 -26.06 -30.36
N VAL A 102 3.95 -26.90 -29.37
CA VAL A 102 3.08 -27.12 -28.22
C VAL A 102 2.91 -25.73 -27.62
N TYR A 103 1.81 -25.05 -27.93
CA TYR A 103 1.29 -24.02 -27.06
C TYR A 103 0.92 -24.74 -25.77
N ARG A 104 1.93 -24.99 -24.92
CA ARG A 104 1.71 -25.42 -23.55
C ARG A 104 1.02 -24.23 -22.92
N CYS A 105 -0.29 -24.32 -22.73
CA CYS A 105 -0.98 -23.50 -21.75
C CYS A 105 -0.38 -23.88 -20.39
N THR A 106 0.76 -23.27 -20.03
CA THR A 106 1.37 -23.45 -18.72
C THR A 106 0.46 -22.79 -17.71
N MET A 107 -0.46 -23.58 -17.18
CA MET A 107 -1.33 -23.17 -16.08
C MET A 107 -0.47 -22.95 -14.85
N CYS A 108 -0.62 -21.78 -14.22
CA CYS A 108 0.03 -21.54 -12.94
C CYS A 108 -0.56 -22.46 -11.86
N PRO A 109 0.23 -22.88 -10.86
CA PRO A 109 -0.30 -23.63 -9.74
C PRO A 109 -1.39 -22.84 -9.02
N LYS A 110 -2.22 -23.56 -8.28
CA LYS A 110 -3.20 -22.94 -7.39
C LYS A 110 -2.48 -21.97 -6.42
N GLY A 111 -2.97 -20.75 -6.35
CA GLY A 111 -2.40 -19.70 -5.50
C GLY A 111 -1.30 -18.85 -6.15
N TRP A 112 -0.93 -19.13 -7.40
CA TRP A 112 -0.01 -18.31 -8.18
C TRP A 112 -0.78 -17.40 -9.15
N LEU A 113 -0.31 -16.16 -9.30
CA LEU A 113 -0.83 -15.17 -10.23
C LEU A 113 -0.21 -15.40 -11.61
N LYS A 114 -1.04 -15.59 -12.64
CA LYS A 114 -0.59 -15.63 -14.04
C LYS A 114 -0.47 -14.20 -14.57
N PHE A 115 0.70 -13.84 -15.06
CA PHE A 115 0.90 -12.60 -15.80
C PHE A 115 1.97 -12.80 -16.87
N GLU A 116 1.67 -12.38 -18.10
CA GLU A 116 2.50 -12.65 -19.28
C GLU A 116 2.90 -14.14 -19.37
N ASN A 117 4.18 -14.44 -19.59
CA ASN A 117 4.69 -15.80 -19.72
C ASN A 117 5.19 -16.38 -18.38
N SER A 118 4.84 -15.79 -17.24
CA SER A 118 5.30 -16.25 -15.94
C SER A 118 4.16 -16.41 -14.93
N CYS A 119 4.47 -17.10 -13.85
CA CYS A 119 3.63 -17.27 -12.67
C CYS A 119 4.31 -16.60 -11.48
N TYR A 120 3.56 -15.88 -10.67
CA TYR A 120 4.07 -15.16 -9.50
C TYR A 120 3.36 -15.61 -8.22
N PHE A 121 4.12 -15.88 -7.17
CA PHE A 121 3.58 -16.20 -5.85
C PHE A 121 3.92 -15.10 -4.87
N ILE A 122 2.90 -14.52 -4.25
CA ILE A 122 3.06 -13.50 -3.22
C ILE A 122 2.94 -14.18 -1.87
N SER A 123 4.03 -14.22 -1.12
CA SER A 123 4.06 -14.92 0.17
C SER A 123 3.25 -14.17 1.23
N LYS A 124 2.69 -14.93 2.16
CA LYS A 124 2.14 -14.39 3.42
C LYS A 124 3.16 -14.40 4.55
N GLU A 125 4.09 -15.36 4.50
CA GLU A 125 5.18 -15.56 5.46
C GLU A 125 6.26 -14.49 5.32
N ARG A 126 6.93 -14.15 6.42
CA ARG A 126 8.06 -13.23 6.43
C ARG A 126 9.35 -13.98 6.71
N LEU A 127 10.29 -13.90 5.78
CA LEU A 127 11.58 -14.57 5.85
C LEU A 127 12.70 -13.58 5.55
N THR A 128 13.94 -13.95 5.87
CA THR A 128 15.12 -13.21 5.35
C THR A 128 15.19 -13.35 3.83
N TRP A 129 15.97 -12.50 3.17
CA TRP A 129 16.09 -12.56 1.70
C TRP A 129 16.59 -13.94 1.22
N GLN A 130 17.57 -14.51 1.93
CA GLN A 130 18.15 -15.81 1.59
C GLN A 130 17.14 -16.95 1.78
N GLU A 131 16.46 -16.99 2.93
CA GLU A 131 15.42 -18.00 3.20
C GLU A 131 14.24 -17.86 2.22
N SER A 132 13.88 -16.63 1.84
CA SER A 132 12.84 -16.37 0.83
C SER A 132 13.21 -16.97 -0.52
N ARG A 133 14.48 -16.83 -0.92
CA ARG A 133 15.01 -17.43 -2.14
C ARG A 133 14.91 -18.95 -2.13
N GLU A 134 15.35 -19.56 -1.03
CA GLU A 134 15.27 -21.00 -0.83
C GLU A 134 13.82 -21.49 -0.83
N ALA A 135 12.89 -20.73 -0.26
CA ALA A 135 11.46 -21.05 -0.29
C ALA A 135 10.89 -21.01 -1.72
N CYS A 136 11.29 -20.05 -2.55
CA CYS A 136 10.91 -20.01 -3.97
C CYS A 136 11.49 -21.19 -4.76
N GLN A 137 12.75 -21.55 -4.50
CA GLN A 137 13.44 -22.67 -5.15
C GLN A 137 12.80 -24.03 -4.81
N LYS A 138 12.26 -24.19 -3.59
CA LYS A 138 11.48 -25.38 -3.20
C LYS A 138 10.15 -25.52 -3.97
N GLN A 139 9.70 -24.48 -4.67
CA GLN A 139 8.46 -24.48 -5.47
C GLN A 139 8.74 -24.38 -6.99
N ASP A 140 9.92 -24.81 -7.42
CA ASP A 140 10.40 -24.76 -8.81
C ASP A 140 10.39 -23.33 -9.40
N GLY A 141 10.66 -22.33 -8.56
CA GLY A 141 10.83 -20.94 -8.96
C GLY A 141 12.08 -20.32 -8.34
N ASP A 142 12.19 -19.00 -8.40
CA ASP A 142 13.19 -18.23 -7.65
C ASP A 142 12.56 -16.87 -7.28
N LEU A 143 13.26 -16.01 -6.53
CA LEU A 143 12.77 -14.65 -6.27
C LEU A 143 12.53 -13.89 -7.58
N VAL A 144 11.50 -13.07 -7.62
CA VAL A 144 11.10 -12.40 -8.87
C VAL A 144 12.17 -11.48 -9.44
N VAL A 145 12.36 -11.56 -10.76
CA VAL A 145 13.15 -10.60 -11.55
C VAL A 145 12.18 -9.68 -12.28
N ILE A 146 12.39 -8.37 -12.14
CA ILE A 146 11.53 -7.36 -12.76
C ILE A 146 12.28 -6.78 -13.96
N ASP A 147 11.98 -7.31 -15.14
CA ASP A 147 12.63 -6.98 -16.41
C ASP A 147 11.89 -5.89 -17.21
N ASN A 148 10.60 -5.69 -16.94
CA ASN A 148 9.75 -4.76 -17.67
C ASN A 148 8.74 -4.01 -16.78
N GLU A 149 8.27 -2.86 -17.27
CA GLU A 149 7.35 -1.98 -16.53
C GLU A 149 5.99 -2.63 -16.26
N ARG A 150 5.53 -3.48 -17.17
CA ARG A 150 4.24 -4.17 -17.01
C ARG A 150 4.28 -5.12 -15.83
N VAL A 151 5.37 -5.88 -15.67
CA VAL A 151 5.61 -6.74 -14.50
C VAL A 151 5.71 -5.91 -13.22
N GLN A 152 6.52 -4.85 -13.23
CA GLN A 152 6.67 -3.92 -12.09
C GLN A 152 5.30 -3.40 -11.61
N LYS A 153 4.47 -2.91 -12.54
CA LYS A 153 3.13 -2.38 -12.26
C LYS A 153 2.20 -3.47 -11.73
N HIS A 154 2.19 -4.65 -12.36
CA HIS A 154 1.34 -5.77 -11.97
C HIS A 154 1.63 -6.22 -10.52
N LEU A 155 2.91 -6.38 -10.18
CA LEU A 155 3.33 -6.81 -8.84
C LEU A 155 3.06 -5.74 -7.77
N THR A 156 3.23 -4.46 -8.12
CA THR A 156 2.92 -3.34 -7.22
C THR A 156 1.43 -3.30 -6.83
N GLN A 157 0.54 -3.61 -7.77
CA GLN A 157 -0.91 -3.62 -7.56
C GLN A 157 -1.41 -4.87 -6.84
N SER A 158 -0.69 -5.99 -6.98
CA SER A 158 -1.10 -7.28 -6.44
C SER A 158 -0.77 -7.46 -4.95
N GLY A 159 -0.01 -6.53 -4.36
CA GLY A 159 0.47 -6.61 -2.98
C GLY A 159 0.06 -5.42 -2.11
N GLY A 160 0.17 -5.59 -0.79
CA GLY A 160 -0.14 -4.58 0.24
C GLY A 160 1.01 -4.26 1.19
N MET A 161 2.16 -4.93 1.06
CA MET A 161 3.27 -4.89 2.01
C MET A 161 4.61 -4.65 1.28
N LEU A 162 5.72 -4.81 2.01
CA LEU A 162 7.07 -4.87 1.45
C LEU A 162 7.43 -6.31 1.08
N TYR A 163 7.99 -6.50 -0.12
CA TYR A 163 8.29 -7.82 -0.66
C TYR A 163 9.76 -7.93 -1.07
N TRP A 164 10.49 -8.93 -0.57
CA TRP A 164 11.77 -9.30 -1.15
C TRP A 164 11.58 -9.65 -2.63
N ILE A 165 12.42 -9.03 -3.46
CA ILE A 165 12.56 -9.32 -4.89
C ILE A 165 13.97 -9.84 -5.14
N GLY A 166 14.22 -10.41 -6.31
CA GLY A 166 15.48 -11.04 -6.67
C GLY A 166 16.67 -10.09 -6.87
N LEU A 167 16.60 -8.86 -6.37
CA LEU A 167 17.63 -7.84 -6.55
C LEU A 167 18.46 -7.67 -5.27
N ARG A 168 19.79 -7.77 -5.40
CA ARG A 168 20.74 -7.64 -4.28
C ARG A 168 21.97 -6.84 -4.66
N TYR A 169 22.62 -6.21 -3.67
CA TYR A 169 23.91 -5.58 -3.87
C TYR A 169 25.01 -6.64 -3.87
N SER A 170 25.71 -6.76 -4.99
CA SER A 170 26.76 -7.76 -5.20
C SER A 170 28.12 -7.30 -4.67
N GLU A 171 29.04 -8.26 -4.53
CA GLU A 171 30.45 -8.00 -4.17
C GLU A 171 31.17 -7.10 -5.17
N LYS A 172 30.68 -7.01 -6.42
CA LYS A 172 31.17 -6.11 -7.46
C LYS A 172 30.71 -4.66 -7.27
N GLN A 173 30.18 -4.31 -6.10
CA GLN A 173 29.66 -2.98 -5.78
C GLN A 173 28.55 -2.51 -6.74
N GLN A 174 27.71 -3.45 -7.18
CA GLN A 174 26.62 -3.20 -8.12
C GLN A 174 25.36 -3.99 -7.75
N TRP A 175 24.19 -3.40 -7.98
CA TRP A 175 22.91 -4.09 -7.86
C TRP A 175 22.73 -5.08 -9.00
N MET A 176 22.47 -6.34 -8.65
CA MET A 176 22.37 -7.45 -9.59
C MET A 176 21.15 -8.32 -9.27
N TRP A 177 20.44 -8.73 -10.31
CA TRP A 177 19.39 -9.72 -10.19
C TRP A 177 19.98 -11.12 -9.91
N ILE A 178 19.19 -12.00 -9.30
CA ILE A 178 19.54 -13.40 -9.04
C ILE A 178 19.89 -14.21 -10.31
N ASN A 179 19.46 -13.74 -11.49
CA ASN A 179 19.81 -14.33 -12.79
C ASN A 179 21.12 -13.76 -13.37
N ASN A 180 21.91 -13.04 -12.56
CA ASN A 180 23.18 -12.41 -12.91
C ASN A 180 23.07 -11.32 -13.99
N THR A 181 21.90 -10.70 -14.16
CA THR A 181 21.73 -9.51 -15.01
C THR A 181 21.70 -8.23 -14.18
N ALA A 182 22.17 -7.12 -14.77
CA ALA A 182 22.02 -5.80 -14.18
C ALA A 182 20.60 -5.27 -14.44
N PRO A 183 20.01 -4.48 -13.51
CA PRO A 183 18.74 -3.80 -13.77
C PRO A 183 18.86 -2.86 -14.97
N THR A 184 18.02 -3.08 -15.98
CA THR A 184 17.88 -2.17 -17.13
C THR A 184 16.97 -0.99 -16.80
N GLN A 185 16.14 -1.14 -15.77
CA GLN A 185 15.20 -0.13 -15.30
C GLN A 185 15.44 0.17 -13.84
N ASN A 186 15.09 1.38 -13.44
CA ASN A 186 15.28 1.89 -12.10
C ASN A 186 13.93 2.29 -11.50
N TYR A 187 13.52 1.60 -10.45
CA TYR A 187 12.31 1.91 -9.68
C TYR A 187 12.61 2.22 -8.21
N TRP A 188 13.84 2.63 -7.88
CA TRP A 188 14.22 3.06 -6.53
C TRP A 188 13.30 4.20 -6.04
N ALA A 189 12.84 4.08 -4.80
CA ALA A 189 12.16 5.17 -4.11
C ALA A 189 13.11 6.36 -3.92
N HIS A 190 12.56 7.53 -3.64
CA HIS A 190 13.38 8.71 -3.40
C HIS A 190 14.35 8.48 -2.23
N GLY A 191 15.63 8.81 -2.43
CA GLY A 191 16.70 8.55 -1.46
C GLY A 191 17.15 7.09 -1.35
N GLN A 192 16.73 6.22 -2.28
CA GLN A 192 17.18 4.84 -2.38
C GLN A 192 18.05 4.63 -3.64
N PRO A 193 18.93 3.61 -3.64
CA PRO A 193 19.36 2.84 -2.48
C PRO A 193 20.14 3.73 -1.49
N VAL A 194 20.20 3.35 -0.21
CA VAL A 194 20.97 4.14 0.78
C VAL A 194 22.47 4.09 0.46
N PRO A 195 23.26 5.14 0.77
CA PRO A 195 24.68 5.19 0.39
C PRO A 195 25.52 3.99 0.88
N ASP A 196 25.16 3.41 2.02
CA ASP A 196 25.83 2.24 2.61
C ASP A 196 25.06 0.93 2.34
N SER A 197 24.71 0.71 1.08
CA SER A 197 23.96 -0.49 0.66
C SER A 197 24.81 -1.76 0.54
N GLN A 198 26.05 -1.76 1.06
CA GLN A 198 26.91 -2.94 0.97
C GLN A 198 26.24 -4.14 1.66
N GLY A 199 26.06 -5.24 0.93
CA GLY A 199 25.35 -6.43 1.44
C GLY A 199 23.85 -6.21 1.69
N SER A 200 23.24 -5.17 1.09
CA SER A 200 21.79 -4.96 1.14
C SER A 200 21.05 -5.68 0.02
N CYS A 201 19.78 -5.96 0.28
CA CYS A 201 18.83 -6.59 -0.64
C CYS A 201 17.67 -5.62 -0.93
N ALA A 202 16.95 -5.82 -2.02
CA ALA A 202 15.88 -4.92 -2.44
C ALA A 202 14.49 -5.46 -2.07
N LEU A 203 13.65 -4.55 -1.59
CA LEU A 203 12.23 -4.72 -1.35
C LEU A 203 11.43 -3.98 -2.41
N LEU A 204 10.31 -4.54 -2.85
CA LEU A 204 9.26 -3.84 -3.59
C LEU A 204 8.16 -3.40 -2.61
N GLY A 205 7.81 -2.11 -2.63
CA GLY A 205 6.69 -1.55 -1.89
C GLY A 205 5.36 -1.69 -2.63
N GLY A 206 4.51 -2.60 -2.15
CA GLY A 206 3.12 -2.70 -2.58
C GLY A 206 2.32 -1.44 -2.23
N GLN A 207 1.31 -1.11 -3.04
CA GLN A 207 0.47 0.10 -2.92
C GLN A 207 1.20 1.45 -3.01
N MET A 208 2.52 1.47 -3.18
CA MET A 208 3.27 2.67 -3.55
C MET A 208 3.17 2.90 -5.06
N SER A 209 3.65 4.06 -5.53
CA SER A 209 3.76 4.31 -6.97
C SER A 209 4.75 3.30 -7.59
N HIS A 210 4.27 2.56 -8.60
CA HIS A 210 5.07 1.58 -9.36
C HIS A 210 6.31 2.20 -10.03
N LYS A 211 6.37 3.54 -10.15
CA LYS A 211 7.50 4.26 -10.74
C LYS A 211 8.70 4.40 -9.80
N ASN A 212 8.51 4.24 -8.49
CA ASN A 212 9.50 4.58 -7.46
C ASN A 212 9.18 3.95 -6.10
N ASN A 213 9.27 2.63 -6.00
CA ASN A 213 8.91 1.86 -4.80
C ASN A 213 9.91 0.77 -4.41
N TRP A 214 11.10 0.71 -5.02
CA TRP A 214 12.15 -0.17 -4.54
C TRP A 214 12.88 0.46 -3.36
N ILE A 215 13.14 -0.35 -2.34
CA ILE A 215 13.77 0.08 -1.08
C ILE A 215 14.90 -0.89 -0.75
N SER A 216 16.08 -0.38 -0.45
CA SER A 216 17.22 -1.18 0.00
C SER A 216 17.14 -1.44 1.50
N ASN A 217 17.44 -2.66 1.94
CA ASN A 217 17.48 -3.01 3.36
C ASN A 217 18.46 -4.17 3.61
N ARG A 218 18.86 -4.36 4.86
CA ARG A 218 19.73 -5.49 5.27
C ARG A 218 19.02 -6.80 4.94
N CYS A 219 19.71 -7.71 4.24
CA CYS A 219 19.13 -8.98 3.78
C CYS A 219 18.59 -9.88 4.91
N GLY A 220 19.07 -9.69 6.14
CA GLY A 220 18.62 -10.42 7.33
C GLY A 220 17.31 -9.91 7.96
N VAL A 221 16.68 -8.88 7.40
CA VAL A 221 15.35 -8.43 7.86
C VAL A 221 14.27 -9.40 7.36
N LEU A 222 13.28 -9.67 8.20
CA LEU A 222 12.13 -10.49 7.82
C LEU A 222 11.13 -9.67 7.00
N SER A 223 10.82 -10.13 5.79
CA SER A 223 9.79 -9.53 4.94
C SER A 223 9.05 -10.60 4.14
N GLN A 224 7.85 -10.26 3.67
CA GLN A 224 7.20 -11.07 2.63
C GLN A 224 8.07 -11.08 1.37
N TYR A 225 7.79 -11.97 0.44
CA TYR A 225 8.60 -12.19 -0.74
C TYR A 225 7.74 -12.57 -1.94
N ILE A 226 8.26 -12.32 -3.14
CA ILE A 226 7.58 -12.69 -4.39
C ILE A 226 8.45 -13.69 -5.14
N CYS A 227 7.89 -14.86 -5.42
CA CYS A 227 8.51 -15.86 -6.28
C CYS A 227 8.04 -15.70 -7.74
N GLN A 228 8.87 -16.10 -8.68
CA GLN A 228 8.58 -16.19 -10.10
C GLN A 228 8.98 -17.58 -10.63
N ARG A 229 8.18 -18.10 -11.57
CA ARG A 229 8.53 -19.27 -12.40
C ARG A 229 7.95 -19.14 -13.81
N GLY A 230 8.64 -19.72 -14.79
CA GLY A 230 8.27 -19.71 -16.22
C GLY A 230 7.63 -21.00 -16.68
#